data_AF-A0A8T0EFK8-F1
#
_entry.id   AF-A0A8T0EFK8-F1
#
_cell.length_a   1.000
_cell.length_b   1.000
_cell.length_c   1.000
_cell.angle_alpha   90.00
_cell.angle_beta   90.00
_cell.angle_gamma   90.00
#
_symmetry.space_group_name_H-M   'P 1'
#
loop_
_entity.id
_entity.type
_entity.pdbx_description
1 polymer ?
#
loop_
_entity_poly.entity_id
_entity_poly.type
_entity_poly.pdbx_seq_one_letter_code
_entity_poly.pdbx_strand_id
1 'polypeptide(L)'
;MPWTPNRKEKMIYLSYINLFMFIATFRKVVSLHQFHSLIQNPGKGVNFYGDIQNNPAMGVYNGMSSEDRSRGFDQFDCLDRAYNPSNCDIRWIMQQPAYIKTWHEKPMLLSFIPPYYEGFGGFRKSVKGGPLPEPRNISLKIFKDRSRPADKVSFQFVTFGLLVALDLVSSGHPPTDCCSKENANKPECKPISIRPDDKFYSQFNKTCMDFQRTYQCDCQTTHRAQKNGVTSAIDLSSLYSVSEDKAMEIRRLDGSGKLKSNDSSIGTLLLTGKDPADPFCPKLQESECFKGGDPRLNQHASLTGVLTIFLREHNRIATILKQMNPHWEEEKLFQETRKIVIAEFQCIIFKDYLPILVGPRILEEFGMTVKDGTNGMQYDSSVILAIWNEFSTASFRLHSTVPTKIGALHLRFKDTFSNPDLLRQGHLSQLLKGSQKAPSEQFDRYVVTDLTDFLYQMPGMKYGQDLVSFNIQRGRDHEAEFTAAQRSSLKQCSFARLLCDNTDINEITKNPFLLPDKRVSIIVVAIRKSQI
;
A
#
# COMPACT_ATOMS: atom_id res chain seq x y z
N MET A 1 -48.02 -9.02 -12.80
CA MET A 1 -47.94 -7.57 -12.51
C MET A 1 -46.60 -7.32 -11.83
N PRO A 2 -45.75 -6.40 -12.32
CA PRO A 2 -44.43 -6.16 -11.74
C PRO A 2 -44.50 -5.23 -10.51
N TRP A 3 -43.63 -5.47 -9.54
CA TRP A 3 -43.42 -4.60 -8.38
C TRP A 3 -42.60 -3.36 -8.77
N THR A 4 -42.99 -2.17 -8.31
CA THR A 4 -42.29 -0.90 -8.58
C THR A 4 -41.33 -0.53 -7.44
N PRO A 5 -39.99 -0.55 -7.64
CA PRO A 5 -39.02 -0.15 -6.62
C PRO A 5 -38.78 1.36 -6.63
N ASN A 6 -39.62 2.12 -5.93
CA ASN A 6 -39.43 3.57 -5.80
C ASN A 6 -38.28 3.91 -4.80
N ARG A 7 -37.55 5.01 -5.02
CA ARG A 7 -36.44 5.52 -4.18
C ARG A 7 -35.24 4.58 -3.91
N LYS A 8 -34.67 3.93 -4.93
CA LYS A 8 -33.28 3.37 -4.83
C LYS A 8 -32.27 3.84 -5.90
N GLU A 9 -32.71 4.49 -6.97
CA GLU A 9 -31.84 4.74 -8.15
C GLU A 9 -31.04 6.06 -8.12
N LYS A 10 -31.18 6.90 -7.07
CA LYS A 10 -30.30 8.07 -6.84
C LYS A 10 -28.96 7.75 -6.14
N MET A 11 -28.58 6.47 -6.02
CA MET A 11 -27.23 6.03 -5.58
C MET A 11 -26.56 5.10 -6.61
N ILE A 12 -26.49 5.54 -7.88
CA ILE A 12 -25.87 4.78 -8.99
C ILE A 12 -24.64 5.50 -9.58
N TYR A 13 -24.44 6.79 -9.28
CA TYR A 13 -23.23 7.54 -9.62
C TYR A 13 -22.20 7.51 -8.48
N LEU A 14 -20.91 7.72 -8.83
CA LEU A 14 -19.66 7.56 -8.03
C LEU A 14 -18.93 6.21 -8.17
N SER A 15 -18.43 5.93 -9.38
CA SER A 15 -17.52 4.79 -9.65
C SER A 15 -16.21 5.20 -10.37
N TYR A 16 -15.60 6.30 -9.94
CA TYR A 16 -14.27 6.80 -10.37
C TYR A 16 -13.07 6.08 -9.72
N ILE A 17 -13.31 4.86 -9.24
CA ILE A 17 -12.55 4.26 -8.15
C ILE A 17 -11.54 3.23 -8.69
N ASN A 18 -10.42 3.74 -9.20
CA ASN A 18 -9.15 2.99 -9.37
C ASN A 18 -7.91 3.87 -9.10
N LEU A 19 -8.13 5.04 -8.50
CA LEU A 19 -7.08 5.93 -8.00
C LEU A 19 -7.62 6.76 -6.82
N PHE A 20 -8.93 7.08 -6.87
CA PHE A 20 -9.73 7.77 -5.84
C PHE A 20 -9.69 7.16 -4.42
N MET A 21 -9.17 5.94 -4.23
CA MET A 21 -9.24 5.19 -2.97
C MET A 21 -7.91 4.79 -2.33
N PHE A 22 -6.79 5.30 -2.82
CA PHE A 22 -5.62 5.43 -1.94
C PHE A 22 -5.86 6.50 -0.84
N ILE A 23 -6.99 7.22 -0.92
CA ILE A 23 -7.07 8.63 -0.50
C ILE A 23 -8.22 8.91 0.48
N ALA A 24 -9.24 8.05 0.53
CA ALA A 24 -10.35 8.16 1.48
C ALA A 24 -9.91 8.03 2.96
N THR A 25 -8.67 7.57 3.20
CA THR A 25 -8.12 7.21 4.52
C THR A 25 -7.33 8.37 5.18
N PHE A 26 -7.11 9.52 4.53
CA PHE A 26 -6.35 10.64 5.10
C PHE A 26 -6.95 12.03 4.85
N ARG A 27 -7.82 12.47 5.76
CA ARG A 27 -8.14 13.89 5.93
C ARG A 27 -7.29 14.51 7.06
N LYS A 28 -5.99 14.76 6.75
CA LYS A 28 -5.02 15.72 7.36
C LYS A 28 -4.80 15.62 8.92
N VAL A 29 -3.87 16.38 9.56
CA VAL A 29 -3.69 16.46 11.06
C VAL A 29 -3.09 17.79 11.63
N VAL A 30 -3.90 18.61 12.35
CA VAL A 30 -3.63 19.67 13.40
C VAL A 30 -2.61 20.84 13.25
N SER A 31 -3.11 22.10 13.37
CA SER A 31 -2.41 23.40 13.51
C SER A 31 -1.90 23.72 14.95
N LEU A 32 -1.24 24.84 15.33
CA LEU A 32 -1.59 26.28 15.22
C LEU A 32 -0.39 27.19 15.67
N HIS A 33 -0.51 28.52 15.51
CA HIS A 33 0.49 29.53 15.85
C HIS A 33 0.05 30.45 17.02
N GLN A 34 0.79 30.45 18.14
CA GLN A 34 1.00 31.61 19.03
C GLN A 34 2.06 31.27 20.09
N PHE A 35 3.33 31.63 19.86
CA PHE A 35 4.36 31.52 20.90
C PHE A 35 5.46 32.58 20.74
N HIS A 36 5.15 33.82 21.14
CA HIS A 36 6.13 34.91 21.21
C HIS A 36 5.97 35.81 22.45
N SER A 37 5.45 35.24 23.55
CA SER A 37 5.20 35.96 24.81
C SER A 37 5.51 35.16 26.10
N LEU A 38 5.89 33.88 26.01
CA LEU A 38 6.06 32.99 27.16
C LEU A 38 7.51 32.47 27.33
N ILE A 39 8.49 33.37 27.19
CA ILE A 39 9.91 33.11 27.49
C ILE A 39 10.27 33.47 28.96
N GLN A 40 9.31 33.93 29.78
CA GLN A 40 9.61 34.65 31.03
C GLN A 40 9.09 34.08 32.36
N ASN A 41 8.49 32.88 32.46
CA ASN A 41 8.21 32.30 33.79
C ASN A 41 8.12 30.74 33.80
N PRO A 42 8.93 30.05 34.62
CA PRO A 42 8.83 28.60 34.81
C PRO A 42 8.01 28.21 36.05
N GLY A 43 7.12 27.23 35.91
CA GLY A 43 6.62 26.42 37.03
C GLY A 43 5.12 26.45 37.32
N LYS A 44 4.42 25.38 36.90
CA LYS A 44 3.32 24.68 37.59
C LYS A 44 2.77 23.59 36.65
N GLY A 45 2.80 22.33 37.08
CA GLY A 45 2.19 21.20 36.35
C GLY A 45 0.86 20.77 36.97
N VAL A 46 -0.03 20.17 36.18
CA VAL A 46 -1.34 19.62 36.62
C VAL A 46 -1.64 18.32 35.85
N ASN A 47 -2.30 17.37 36.52
CA ASN A 47 -2.72 16.07 35.96
C ASN A 47 -3.91 16.17 34.99
N PHE A 48 -4.11 15.13 34.17
CA PHE A 48 -5.30 14.93 33.35
C PHE A 48 -5.95 13.56 33.61
N TYR A 49 -7.19 13.58 34.10
CA TYR A 49 -8.19 12.50 34.05
C TYR A 49 -9.58 13.16 34.19
N GLY A 50 -10.56 12.79 33.38
CA GLY A 50 -11.93 13.30 33.50
C GLY A 50 -12.78 13.10 32.23
N ASP A 51 -13.96 12.48 32.40
CA ASP A 51 -14.97 12.28 31.35
C ASP A 51 -15.79 13.55 31.04
N ILE A 52 -16.42 13.60 29.86
CA ILE A 52 -17.55 14.49 29.56
C ILE A 52 -18.63 13.70 28.78
N GLN A 53 -19.90 13.91 29.15
CA GLN A 53 -21.08 13.35 28.47
C GLN A 53 -21.96 14.45 27.83
N ASN A 54 -22.73 14.03 26.81
CA ASN A 54 -24.08 14.50 26.44
C ASN A 54 -24.34 15.86 25.72
N ASN A 55 -25.39 15.75 24.88
CA ASN A 55 -26.38 16.73 24.41
C ASN A 55 -26.19 17.57 23.11
N PRO A 56 -27.30 17.93 22.42
CA PRO A 56 -27.31 18.15 20.96
C PRO A 56 -28.06 19.43 20.49
N ALA A 57 -28.20 19.61 19.17
CA ALA A 57 -29.21 20.50 18.56
C ALA A 57 -29.63 20.02 17.15
N MET A 58 -30.83 20.39 16.69
CA MET A 58 -31.38 20.12 15.35
C MET A 58 -31.59 21.40 14.54
N GLY A 59 -31.66 21.26 13.21
CA GLY A 59 -32.15 22.27 12.26
C GLY A 59 -32.79 21.59 11.04
N VAL A 60 -33.91 22.11 10.55
CA VAL A 60 -34.82 21.44 9.58
C VAL A 60 -35.35 22.46 8.56
N TYR A 61 -35.60 22.07 7.29
CA TYR A 61 -36.84 22.36 6.54
C TYR A 61 -36.92 21.63 5.17
N ASN A 62 -38.13 21.59 4.59
CA ASN A 62 -38.57 20.82 3.39
C ASN A 62 -38.74 21.76 2.16
N GLY A 63 -38.98 21.33 0.89
CA GLY A 63 -39.10 20.01 0.24
C GLY A 63 -40.10 20.01 -0.95
N MET A 64 -40.13 18.96 -1.80
CA MET A 64 -41.11 18.70 -2.92
C MET A 64 -41.06 19.70 -4.13
N SER A 65 -41.53 19.47 -5.38
CA SER A 65 -42.04 18.33 -6.21
C SER A 65 -42.38 18.84 -7.64
N SER A 66 -42.48 18.10 -8.77
CA SER A 66 -42.13 16.72 -9.23
C SER A 66 -42.48 16.54 -10.75
N GLU A 67 -42.49 15.29 -11.27
CA GLU A 67 -42.97 14.79 -12.59
C GLU A 67 -42.02 14.76 -13.82
N ASP A 68 -42.23 13.77 -14.69
CA ASP A 68 -41.35 13.30 -15.78
C ASP A 68 -41.77 13.79 -17.19
N ARG A 69 -40.83 13.84 -18.15
CA ARG A 69 -40.77 12.86 -19.27
C ARG A 69 -39.64 13.06 -20.31
N SER A 70 -39.16 11.90 -20.77
CA SER A 70 -38.57 11.57 -22.10
C SER A 70 -37.20 12.11 -22.55
N ARG A 71 -36.26 11.14 -22.64
CA ARG A 71 -35.30 10.88 -23.73
C ARG A 71 -34.22 11.93 -24.07
N GLY A 72 -32.97 11.57 -23.80
CA GLY A 72 -31.76 12.12 -24.43
C GLY A 72 -30.51 11.49 -23.79
N PHE A 73 -29.49 11.17 -24.58
CA PHE A 73 -28.12 10.97 -24.08
C PHE A 73 -27.36 12.30 -24.21
N ASP A 74 -26.22 12.43 -23.52
CA ASP A 74 -25.30 13.57 -23.54
C ASP A 74 -25.90 14.84 -22.83
N GLN A 75 -25.28 15.68 -21.97
CA GLN A 75 -23.89 16.06 -21.58
C GLN A 75 -23.88 16.92 -20.24
N PHE A 76 -22.73 17.38 -19.66
CA PHE A 76 -22.62 18.40 -18.54
C PHE A 76 -21.16 18.95 -18.36
N ASP A 77 -20.80 20.00 -17.57
CA ASP A 77 -19.40 20.61 -17.58
C ASP A 77 -18.84 21.49 -16.36
N CYS A 78 -17.50 21.80 -16.32
CA CYS A 78 -16.45 22.19 -15.30
C CYS A 78 -16.55 23.45 -14.39
N LEU A 79 -15.62 24.28 -13.85
CA LEU A 79 -14.17 24.53 -13.55
C LEU A 79 -14.16 25.27 -12.16
N ASP A 80 -13.20 25.38 -11.22
CA ASP A 80 -11.71 25.49 -11.12
C ASP A 80 -11.10 26.86 -11.57
N ARG A 81 -10.12 27.54 -10.91
CA ARG A 81 -9.20 27.25 -9.77
C ARG A 81 -8.69 28.54 -9.06
N ALA A 82 -8.03 28.43 -7.89
CA ALA A 82 -7.25 29.49 -7.22
C ALA A 82 -5.94 28.98 -6.53
N TYR A 83 -5.01 29.88 -6.14
CA TYR A 83 -3.60 29.66 -5.64
C TYR A 83 -3.27 30.60 -4.44
N ASN A 84 -2.10 30.70 -3.76
CA ASN A 84 -0.67 30.39 -4.04
C ASN A 84 0.10 30.02 -2.68
N PRO A 85 1.46 30.08 -2.47
CA PRO A 85 2.18 29.28 -1.43
C PRO A 85 3.17 30.06 -0.48
N SER A 86 3.95 29.34 0.35
CA SER A 86 5.44 29.44 0.53
C SER A 86 6.04 29.17 1.95
N ASN A 87 6.85 28.10 2.02
CA ASN A 87 7.96 27.76 2.93
C ASN A 87 7.70 27.16 4.35
N CYS A 88 8.66 26.34 4.83
CA CYS A 88 8.58 25.47 6.02
C CYS A 88 9.85 25.48 6.93
N ASP A 89 9.69 25.07 8.20
CA ASP A 89 10.75 24.68 9.18
C ASP A 89 10.32 23.38 9.91
N ILE A 90 11.28 22.62 10.45
CA ILE A 90 11.16 21.20 10.85
C ILE A 90 10.88 20.97 12.36
N ARG A 91 10.97 22.01 13.19
CA ARG A 91 11.13 21.89 14.67
C ARG A 91 9.96 21.33 15.48
N TRP A 92 8.78 21.08 14.89
CA TRP A 92 7.55 20.84 15.67
C TRP A 92 7.12 19.37 15.86
N ILE A 93 7.81 18.39 15.24
CA ILE A 93 7.49 16.95 15.37
C ILE A 93 7.40 16.51 16.85
N MET A 94 8.18 17.14 17.72
CA MET A 94 8.33 16.81 19.15
C MET A 94 7.08 17.06 20.02
N GLN A 95 6.03 17.76 19.54
CA GLN A 95 4.94 18.25 20.41
C GLN A 95 3.58 17.55 20.31
N GLN A 96 3.35 16.64 19.37
CA GLN A 96 2.09 15.88 19.32
C GLN A 96 1.85 15.06 20.62
N PRO A 97 0.72 15.25 21.34
CA PRO A 97 0.36 14.45 22.52
C PRO A 97 -0.14 13.05 22.15
N ALA A 98 -0.16 12.15 23.13
CA ALA A 98 -0.84 10.84 23.13
C ALA A 98 -0.71 10.01 21.84
N TYR A 99 0.21 9.04 21.87
CA TYR A 99 0.25 7.91 20.93
C TYR A 99 -1.16 7.36 20.66
N ILE A 100 -1.58 7.31 19.38
CA ILE A 100 -2.72 6.48 19.01
C ILE A 100 -2.34 5.03 19.34
N LYS A 101 -3.12 4.38 20.21
CA LYS A 101 -2.92 2.96 20.55
C LYS A 101 -3.40 2.06 19.39
N THR A 102 -2.67 2.06 18.28
CA THR A 102 -2.91 1.19 17.11
C THR A 102 -2.73 -0.30 17.40
N TRP A 103 -2.18 -0.66 18.58
CA TRP A 103 -1.80 -2.00 19.00
C TRP A 103 -2.94 -3.03 19.17
N HIS A 104 -4.23 -2.65 19.18
CA HIS A 104 -5.31 -3.55 19.60
C HIS A 104 -6.55 -3.68 18.70
N GLU A 105 -6.77 -2.79 17.72
CA GLU A 105 -7.93 -2.94 16.83
C GLU A 105 -7.61 -3.88 15.67
N LYS A 106 -8.13 -5.12 15.76
CA LYS A 106 -7.90 -6.24 14.82
C LYS A 106 -8.08 -5.76 13.36
N PRO A 107 -7.02 -5.53 12.58
CA PRO A 107 -7.18 -4.83 11.32
C PRO A 107 -7.69 -5.80 10.25
N MET A 108 -9.00 -5.75 9.99
CA MET A 108 -9.62 -6.37 8.83
C MET A 108 -9.23 -5.60 7.57
N LEU A 109 -8.90 -6.30 6.49
CA LEU A 109 -8.84 -5.65 5.16
C LEU A 109 -10.28 -5.29 4.75
N LEU A 110 -10.60 -4.00 4.68
CA LEU A 110 -11.91 -3.53 4.24
C LEU A 110 -12.12 -3.93 2.78
N SER A 111 -13.25 -4.53 2.43
CA SER A 111 -13.61 -4.69 1.01
C SER A 111 -14.42 -3.47 0.58
N PHE A 112 -14.03 -2.80 -0.50
CA PHE A 112 -14.77 -1.64 -1.00
C PHE A 112 -16.14 -2.04 -1.56
N ILE A 113 -16.20 -3.22 -2.15
CA ILE A 113 -17.44 -3.85 -2.61
C ILE A 113 -17.75 -5.09 -1.76
N PRO A 114 -19.03 -5.47 -1.59
CA PRO A 114 -19.38 -6.76 -1.01
C PRO A 114 -18.73 -7.90 -1.82
N PRO A 115 -17.90 -8.77 -1.21
CA PRO A 115 -17.16 -9.78 -1.94
C PRO A 115 -18.09 -10.92 -2.40
N TYR A 116 -17.97 -11.33 -3.67
CA TYR A 116 -18.79 -12.39 -4.23
C TYR A 116 -18.12 -13.77 -4.07
N TYR A 117 -18.40 -14.44 -2.96
CA TYR A 117 -18.02 -15.82 -2.70
C TYR A 117 -19.14 -16.82 -3.02
N GLU A 118 -18.78 -18.07 -3.28
CA GLU A 118 -19.69 -19.22 -3.19
C GLU A 118 -19.95 -19.52 -1.71
N GLY A 119 -21.17 -19.23 -1.22
CA GLY A 119 -21.52 -19.34 0.19
C GLY A 119 -20.76 -18.32 1.05
N PHE A 120 -20.31 -18.72 2.24
CA PHE A 120 -19.60 -17.82 3.16
C PHE A 120 -18.22 -17.37 2.65
N GLY A 121 -17.53 -18.20 1.87
CA GLY A 121 -16.13 -17.96 1.52
C GLY A 121 -15.51 -18.91 0.48
N GLY A 122 -16.32 -19.62 -0.31
CA GLY A 122 -15.84 -20.46 -1.42
C GLY A 122 -15.44 -19.62 -2.63
N PHE A 123 -14.45 -20.10 -3.40
CA PHE A 123 -13.98 -19.42 -4.61
C PHE A 123 -15.10 -19.39 -5.66
N ARG A 124 -15.35 -18.25 -6.30
CA ARG A 124 -16.43 -18.09 -7.27
C ARG A 124 -16.24 -18.91 -8.54
N LYS A 125 -17.37 -19.26 -9.16
CA LYS A 125 -17.42 -19.84 -10.51
C LYS A 125 -17.28 -18.76 -11.59
N SER A 126 -17.03 -19.19 -12.82
CA SER A 126 -17.12 -18.32 -14.00
C SER A 126 -18.57 -17.91 -14.28
N VAL A 127 -18.76 -16.87 -15.11
CA VAL A 127 -20.09 -16.43 -15.61
C VAL A 127 -20.85 -17.49 -16.42
N LYS A 128 -20.24 -18.66 -16.70
CA LYS A 128 -20.87 -19.82 -17.34
C LYS A 128 -21.13 -20.97 -16.35
N GLY A 129 -21.01 -20.76 -15.04
CA GLY A 129 -21.15 -21.78 -14.00
C GLY A 129 -19.96 -22.76 -13.88
N GLY A 130 -19.15 -22.93 -14.92
CA GLY A 130 -17.91 -23.72 -14.87
C GLY A 130 -16.79 -23.06 -14.05
N PRO A 131 -15.68 -23.77 -13.78
CA PRO A 131 -14.54 -23.25 -13.03
C PRO A 131 -13.86 -22.05 -13.72
N LEU A 132 -13.15 -21.24 -12.94
CA LEU A 132 -12.25 -20.22 -13.48
C LEU A 132 -11.01 -20.88 -14.11
N PRO A 133 -10.37 -20.29 -15.15
CA PRO A 133 -9.14 -20.84 -15.73
C PRO A 133 -8.01 -20.90 -14.70
N GLU A 134 -7.17 -21.96 -14.74
CA GLU A 134 -6.03 -22.07 -13.83
C GLU A 134 -5.09 -20.85 -13.90
N PRO A 135 -4.62 -20.30 -12.76
CA PRO A 135 -3.76 -19.13 -12.73
C PRO A 135 -2.52 -19.25 -13.64
N ARG A 136 -1.83 -20.40 -13.63
CA ARG A 136 -0.65 -20.65 -14.48
C ARG A 136 -0.96 -20.65 -15.98
N ASN A 137 -2.15 -21.11 -16.37
CA ASN A 137 -2.64 -21.01 -17.76
C ASN A 137 -2.94 -19.57 -18.19
N ILE A 138 -3.21 -18.66 -17.25
CA ILE A 138 -3.38 -17.22 -17.52
C ILE A 138 -2.01 -16.56 -17.62
N SER A 139 -1.12 -16.83 -16.65
CA SER A 139 0.28 -16.38 -16.61
C SER A 139 0.99 -16.64 -17.95
N LEU A 140 1.13 -17.91 -18.34
CA LEU A 140 1.80 -18.35 -19.57
C LEU A 140 1.24 -17.76 -20.88
N LYS A 141 -0.02 -17.28 -20.88
CA LYS A 141 -0.70 -16.76 -22.09
C LYS A 141 -0.65 -15.25 -22.19
N ILE A 142 -0.81 -14.54 -21.07
CA ILE A 142 -0.96 -13.08 -21.04
C ILE A 142 0.33 -12.38 -20.61
N PHE A 143 0.99 -12.91 -19.57
CA PHE A 143 2.10 -12.28 -18.87
C PHE A 143 3.42 -12.83 -19.39
N LYS A 144 3.85 -12.33 -20.54
CA LYS A 144 5.11 -12.71 -21.17
C LYS A 144 6.28 -11.92 -20.57
N ASP A 145 7.45 -12.54 -20.52
CA ASP A 145 8.69 -11.80 -20.33
C ASP A 145 8.97 -10.95 -21.58
N ARG A 146 9.05 -9.64 -21.38
CA ARG A 146 9.45 -8.64 -22.37
C ARG A 146 9.83 -7.36 -21.64
N SER A 147 11.13 -7.11 -21.51
CA SER A 147 11.63 -5.82 -21.02
C SER A 147 11.08 -4.65 -21.86
N ARG A 148 10.56 -3.65 -21.17
CA ARG A 148 10.10 -2.33 -21.63
C ARG A 148 10.50 -1.32 -20.54
N PRO A 149 11.77 -0.89 -20.49
CA PRO A 149 12.25 0.00 -19.44
C PRO A 149 11.47 1.32 -19.35
N ALA A 150 11.40 1.89 -18.15
CA ALA A 150 10.84 3.20 -17.90
C ALA A 150 11.92 4.29 -18.02
N ASP A 151 11.66 5.33 -18.83
CA ASP A 151 12.66 6.35 -19.18
C ASP A 151 13.10 7.25 -18.00
N LYS A 152 12.30 7.30 -16.93
CA LYS A 152 12.45 8.26 -15.81
C LYS A 152 12.24 7.66 -14.42
N VAL A 153 12.04 6.35 -14.31
CA VAL A 153 11.78 5.66 -13.04
C VAL A 153 12.87 4.62 -12.84
N SER A 154 13.55 4.65 -11.70
CA SER A 154 14.63 3.72 -11.37
C SER A 154 14.12 2.52 -10.57
N PHE A 155 14.89 1.43 -10.52
CA PHE A 155 14.57 0.26 -9.70
C PHE A 155 14.43 0.62 -8.20
N GLN A 156 15.08 1.70 -7.74
CA GLN A 156 14.93 2.20 -6.36
C GLN A 156 13.50 2.67 -6.02
N PHE A 157 12.70 3.08 -7.00
CA PHE A 157 11.27 3.33 -6.80
C PHE A 157 10.53 2.02 -6.42
N VAL A 158 10.89 0.91 -7.07
CA VAL A 158 10.27 -0.41 -6.86
C VAL A 158 10.67 -1.00 -5.50
N THR A 159 11.93 -0.86 -5.10
CA THR A 159 12.40 -1.33 -3.77
C THR A 159 11.82 -0.50 -2.63
N PHE A 160 11.64 0.82 -2.81
CA PHE A 160 10.94 1.65 -1.84
C PHE A 160 9.44 1.34 -1.79
N GLY A 161 8.79 1.16 -2.95
CA GLY A 161 7.38 0.75 -3.01
C GLY A 161 7.11 -0.58 -2.30
N LEU A 162 8.05 -1.54 -2.36
CA LEU A 162 7.97 -2.77 -1.58
C LEU A 162 8.05 -2.54 -0.06
N LEU A 163 8.88 -1.59 0.41
CA LEU A 163 8.91 -1.21 1.83
C LEU A 163 7.57 -0.61 2.29
N VAL A 164 6.97 0.28 1.49
CA VAL A 164 5.62 0.83 1.74
C VAL A 164 4.55 -0.27 1.75
N ALA A 165 4.67 -1.27 0.87
CA ALA A 165 3.75 -2.40 0.82
C ALA A 165 3.85 -3.29 2.07
N LEU A 166 5.06 -3.49 2.62
CA LEU A 166 5.26 -4.24 3.86
C LEU A 166 4.61 -3.54 5.06
N ASP A 167 4.77 -2.21 5.17
CA ASP A 167 4.27 -1.42 6.29
C ASP A 167 2.74 -1.43 6.40
N LEU A 168 2.05 -1.39 5.26
CA LEU A 168 0.59 -1.32 5.20
C LEU A 168 -0.11 -2.68 5.12
N VAL A 169 0.54 -3.71 4.58
CA VAL A 169 -0.12 -4.98 4.23
C VAL A 169 0.71 -6.20 4.62
N SER A 170 0.12 -7.08 5.42
CA SER A 170 0.60 -8.43 5.69
C SER A 170 -0.58 -9.41 5.61
N SER A 171 -0.56 -10.33 4.64
CA SER A 171 -1.66 -11.28 4.40
C SER A 171 -1.23 -12.72 4.72
N GLY A 172 -0.75 -12.92 5.95
CA GLY A 172 -0.24 -14.20 6.44
C GLY A 172 -1.22 -15.37 6.32
N HIS A 173 -0.69 -16.59 6.36
CA HIS A 173 -1.42 -17.83 6.14
C HIS A 173 -0.81 -18.99 6.94
N PRO A 174 -1.53 -20.11 7.13
CA PRO A 174 -0.97 -21.31 7.79
C PRO A 174 0.28 -21.85 7.08
N PRO A 175 1.25 -22.43 7.81
CA PRO A 175 2.43 -23.10 7.24
C PRO A 175 2.12 -24.56 6.88
N THR A 176 1.22 -24.78 5.91
CA THR A 176 0.81 -26.13 5.45
C THR A 176 1.18 -26.33 3.99
N ASP A 177 1.96 -27.37 3.67
CA ASP A 177 2.21 -27.81 2.28
C ASP A 177 0.91 -28.34 1.67
N CYS A 178 0.29 -27.54 0.81
CA CYS A 178 -0.97 -27.86 0.14
C CYS A 178 -0.78 -28.61 -1.19
N CYS A 179 0.46 -28.95 -1.57
CA CYS A 179 0.75 -29.94 -2.61
C CYS A 179 0.87 -31.37 -2.06
N SER A 180 1.06 -31.57 -0.75
CA SER A 180 0.94 -32.89 -0.12
C SER A 180 -0.49 -33.43 -0.19
N LYS A 181 -0.62 -34.71 -0.56
CA LYS A 181 -1.91 -35.43 -0.63
C LYS A 181 -2.65 -35.46 0.70
N GLU A 182 -1.92 -35.49 1.81
CA GLU A 182 -2.47 -35.49 3.18
C GLU A 182 -3.23 -34.19 3.50
N ASN A 183 -2.81 -33.08 2.90
CA ASN A 183 -3.36 -31.75 3.13
C ASN A 183 -4.41 -31.35 2.08
N ALA A 184 -4.66 -32.17 1.04
CA ALA A 184 -5.52 -31.82 -0.09
C ALA A 184 -6.97 -31.46 0.30
N ASN A 185 -7.48 -32.02 1.39
CA ASN A 185 -8.83 -31.76 1.91
C ASN A 185 -8.92 -30.60 2.92
N LYS A 186 -7.80 -29.97 3.30
CA LYS A 186 -7.80 -28.87 4.27
C LYS A 186 -8.45 -27.59 3.71
N PRO A 187 -9.26 -26.86 4.49
CA PRO A 187 -10.00 -25.70 4.01
C PRO A 187 -9.10 -24.54 3.56
N GLU A 188 -7.92 -24.39 4.17
CA GLU A 188 -6.88 -23.43 3.79
C GLU A 188 -6.12 -23.81 2.52
N CYS A 189 -6.20 -25.05 2.04
CA CYS A 189 -5.42 -25.50 0.89
C CYS A 189 -6.11 -25.25 -0.44
N LYS A 190 -5.54 -24.36 -1.27
CA LYS A 190 -6.05 -24.02 -2.60
C LYS A 190 -4.90 -23.93 -3.62
N PRO A 191 -4.10 -25.02 -3.78
CA PRO A 191 -2.94 -25.06 -4.65
C PRO A 191 -3.29 -24.70 -6.09
N ILE A 192 -2.29 -24.22 -6.83
CA ILE A 192 -2.39 -23.85 -8.24
C ILE A 192 -1.92 -25.05 -9.07
N SER A 193 -2.75 -25.49 -10.03
CA SER A 193 -2.43 -26.68 -10.82
C SER A 193 -1.43 -26.34 -11.93
N ILE A 194 -0.35 -27.11 -12.01
CA ILE A 194 0.63 -27.01 -13.09
C ILE A 194 0.39 -28.17 -14.06
N ARG A 195 0.41 -27.87 -15.36
CA ARG A 195 0.19 -28.89 -16.40
C ARG A 195 1.45 -29.75 -16.59
N PRO A 196 1.32 -31.04 -16.97
CA PRO A 196 2.46 -31.86 -17.37
C PRO A 196 3.28 -31.28 -18.54
N ASP A 197 2.66 -30.46 -19.41
CA ASP A 197 3.30 -29.75 -20.52
C ASP A 197 3.64 -28.27 -20.20
N ASP A 198 3.76 -27.89 -18.92
CA ASP A 198 4.27 -26.58 -18.54
C ASP A 198 5.73 -26.41 -19.00
N LYS A 199 5.99 -25.35 -19.77
CA LYS A 199 7.29 -25.11 -20.43
C LYS A 199 8.48 -24.98 -19.48
N PHE A 200 8.24 -24.63 -18.21
CA PHE A 200 9.30 -24.46 -17.22
C PHE A 200 9.23 -25.53 -16.13
N TYR A 201 8.05 -25.84 -15.61
CA TYR A 201 7.90 -26.73 -14.46
C TYR A 201 7.94 -28.23 -14.78
N SER A 202 7.67 -28.63 -16.04
CA SER A 202 7.76 -30.03 -16.48
C SER A 202 9.17 -30.62 -16.29
N GLN A 203 10.22 -29.85 -16.57
CA GLN A 203 11.62 -30.29 -16.40
C GLN A 203 12.01 -30.64 -14.94
N PHE A 204 11.17 -30.25 -13.97
CA PHE A 204 11.33 -30.53 -12.54
C PHE A 204 10.27 -31.51 -12.01
N ASN A 205 9.45 -32.11 -12.89
CA ASN A 205 8.31 -32.96 -12.56
C ASN A 205 7.30 -32.28 -11.60
N LYS A 206 7.07 -30.97 -11.76
CA LYS A 206 6.18 -30.19 -10.88
C LYS A 206 4.79 -30.04 -11.52
N THR A 207 3.79 -30.66 -10.89
CA THR A 207 2.36 -30.61 -11.27
C THR A 207 1.51 -29.75 -10.33
N CYS A 208 2.11 -29.21 -9.28
CA CYS A 208 1.43 -28.41 -8.26
C CYS A 208 2.35 -27.26 -7.82
N MET A 209 1.75 -26.08 -7.63
CA MET A 209 2.35 -24.93 -6.97
C MET A 209 1.58 -24.68 -5.67
N ASP A 210 2.31 -24.74 -4.56
CA ASP A 210 1.76 -24.64 -3.22
C ASP A 210 1.10 -23.28 -3.00
N PHE A 211 -0.07 -23.26 -2.36
CA PHE A 211 -0.82 -22.04 -2.07
C PHE A 211 -1.82 -22.25 -0.92
N GLN A 212 -1.66 -21.43 0.12
CA GLN A 212 -2.52 -21.39 1.30
C GLN A 212 -3.40 -20.13 1.28
N ARG A 213 -4.64 -20.27 1.73
CA ARG A 213 -5.56 -19.15 1.97
C ARG A 213 -5.05 -18.26 3.10
N THR A 214 -5.21 -16.95 2.96
CA THR A 214 -4.86 -15.97 4.00
C THR A 214 -5.77 -16.14 5.21
N TYR A 215 -5.24 -15.86 6.41
CA TYR A 215 -6.01 -15.91 7.66
C TYR A 215 -7.28 -15.05 7.58
N GLN A 216 -8.39 -15.63 8.04
CA GLN A 216 -9.63 -14.89 8.22
C GLN A 216 -9.47 -13.87 9.37
N CYS A 217 -10.21 -12.76 9.33
CA CYS A 217 -10.34 -11.90 10.50
C CYS A 217 -10.99 -12.67 11.67
N ASP A 218 -10.66 -12.29 12.90
CA ASP A 218 -11.48 -12.64 14.06
C ASP A 218 -12.54 -11.54 14.27
N CYS A 219 -13.44 -11.44 13.28
CA CYS A 219 -14.46 -10.39 13.16
C CYS A 219 -15.79 -10.96 12.62
N GLN A 220 -16.92 -10.53 13.21
CA GLN A 220 -18.24 -11.03 12.85
C GLN A 220 -18.72 -10.37 11.53
N THR A 221 -18.74 -11.15 10.46
CA THR A 221 -19.02 -10.71 9.09
C THR A 221 -19.93 -11.71 8.38
N THR A 222 -20.71 -11.27 7.39
CA THR A 222 -21.60 -12.15 6.60
C THR A 222 -20.86 -13.01 5.57
N HIS A 223 -19.62 -12.65 5.26
CA HIS A 223 -18.73 -13.33 4.31
C HIS A 223 -17.30 -13.33 4.88
N ARG A 224 -16.45 -14.25 4.43
CA ARG A 224 -15.04 -14.33 4.86
C ARG A 224 -14.26 -13.06 4.47
N ALA A 225 -13.98 -12.22 5.47
CA ALA A 225 -13.02 -11.13 5.38
C ALA A 225 -11.61 -11.56 5.84
N GLN A 226 -10.56 -10.92 5.32
CA GLN A 226 -9.17 -11.31 5.61
C GLN A 226 -8.54 -10.44 6.70
N LYS A 227 -7.66 -11.04 7.50
CA LYS A 227 -6.85 -10.36 8.50
C LYS A 227 -5.65 -9.67 7.84
N ASN A 228 -5.44 -8.39 8.15
CA ASN A 228 -4.15 -7.73 8.00
C ASN A 228 -3.27 -8.09 9.21
N GLY A 229 -2.00 -8.41 8.97
CA GLY A 229 -1.02 -8.79 9.98
C GLY A 229 -0.19 -7.63 10.53
N VAL A 230 -0.36 -6.41 9.99
CA VAL A 230 0.34 -5.18 10.39
C VAL A 230 -0.67 -4.05 10.65
N THR A 231 -0.17 -2.90 11.10
CA THR A 231 -0.92 -1.65 11.24
C THR A 231 -1.46 -1.18 9.89
N SER A 232 -2.47 -0.32 9.91
CA SER A 232 -3.01 0.35 8.71
C SER A 232 -2.52 1.80 8.57
N ALA A 233 -1.59 2.19 9.44
CA ALA A 233 -0.91 3.49 9.41
C ALA A 233 0.41 3.36 8.65
N ILE A 234 0.89 4.48 8.09
CA ILE A 234 2.28 4.60 7.65
C ILE A 234 3.11 4.91 8.92
N ASP A 235 3.52 3.89 9.65
CA ASP A 235 4.21 4.00 10.95
C ASP A 235 5.56 3.24 11.04
N LEU A 236 6.06 2.79 9.89
CA LEU A 236 7.32 2.06 9.71
C LEU A 236 7.43 0.86 10.68
N SER A 237 6.31 0.19 10.91
CA SER A 237 6.20 -1.13 11.55
C SER A 237 7.17 -2.16 10.97
N SER A 238 7.53 -2.05 9.69
CA SER A 238 8.57 -2.88 9.07
C SER A 238 9.93 -2.77 9.77
N LEU A 239 10.22 -1.62 10.39
CA LEU A 239 11.38 -1.41 11.27
C LEU A 239 11.02 -1.63 12.74
N TYR A 240 9.90 -1.08 13.23
CA TYR A 240 9.59 -0.97 14.67
C TYR A 240 8.73 -2.09 15.27
N SER A 241 8.17 -2.95 14.43
CA SER A 241 7.19 -4.00 14.72
C SER A 241 5.80 -3.54 15.15
N VAL A 242 4.87 -4.49 15.07
CA VAL A 242 3.49 -4.46 15.59
C VAL A 242 3.28 -5.37 16.81
N SER A 243 4.37 -5.96 17.33
CA SER A 243 4.41 -6.68 18.61
C SER A 243 5.31 -5.89 19.58
N GLU A 244 4.84 -5.69 20.81
CA GLU A 244 5.62 -5.01 21.86
C GLU A 244 6.87 -5.84 22.25
N ASP A 245 6.72 -7.16 22.41
CA ASP A 245 7.84 -8.09 22.63
C ASP A 245 8.91 -7.94 21.54
N LYS A 246 8.47 -7.87 20.28
CA LYS A 246 9.37 -7.74 19.12
C LYS A 246 10.03 -6.37 19.06
N ALA A 247 9.29 -5.31 19.36
CA ALA A 247 9.82 -3.95 19.47
C ALA A 247 10.89 -3.84 20.57
N MET A 248 10.71 -4.53 21.71
CA MET A 248 11.70 -4.63 22.78
C MET A 248 12.89 -5.52 22.39
N GLU A 249 12.67 -6.63 21.66
CA GLU A 249 13.72 -7.52 21.16
C GLU A 249 14.74 -6.76 20.29
N ILE A 250 14.26 -5.87 19.42
CA ILE A 250 15.11 -5.09 18.48
C ILE A 250 15.70 -3.81 19.09
N ARG A 251 15.25 -3.35 20.26
CA ARG A 251 15.82 -2.18 20.95
C ARG A 251 17.13 -2.50 21.65
N ARG A 252 18.03 -1.53 21.76
CA ARG A 252 19.39 -1.74 22.29
C ARG A 252 19.42 -1.88 23.83
N LEU A 253 18.46 -1.28 24.54
CA LEU A 253 18.27 -1.40 25.99
C LEU A 253 19.51 -1.01 26.83
N ASP A 254 20.22 0.04 26.42
CA ASP A 254 21.44 0.57 27.05
C ASP A 254 21.37 2.07 27.40
N GLY A 255 20.18 2.66 27.46
CA GLY A 255 20.00 4.09 27.76
C GLY A 255 20.23 5.04 26.59
N SER A 256 20.64 4.53 25.41
CA SER A 256 20.90 5.36 24.22
C SER A 256 19.67 5.66 23.36
N GLY A 257 18.55 4.97 23.59
CA GLY A 257 17.32 5.05 22.79
C GLY A 257 17.38 4.35 21.43
N LYS A 258 18.46 3.61 21.14
CA LYS A 258 18.76 3.05 19.82
C LYS A 258 18.10 1.68 19.56
N LEU A 259 18.09 1.30 18.29
CA LEU A 259 17.88 -0.06 17.82
C LEU A 259 19.21 -0.85 17.83
N LYS A 260 19.13 -2.18 18.01
CA LYS A 260 20.26 -3.11 17.87
C LYS A 260 20.74 -3.16 16.43
N SER A 261 22.06 -3.21 16.25
CA SER A 261 22.72 -3.27 14.95
C SER A 261 23.97 -4.15 15.01
N ASN A 262 24.32 -4.76 13.89
CA ASN A 262 25.61 -5.43 13.71
C ASN A 262 26.60 -4.42 13.14
N ASP A 263 27.45 -3.86 13.99
CA ASP A 263 28.52 -2.93 13.59
C ASP A 263 29.80 -3.69 13.24
N SER A 264 30.42 -3.35 12.10
CA SER A 264 31.54 -4.10 11.51
C SER A 264 32.40 -3.23 10.59
N SER A 265 33.49 -3.78 10.04
CA SER A 265 34.36 -3.09 9.07
C SER A 265 33.67 -2.74 7.73
N ILE A 266 32.57 -3.41 7.37
CA ILE A 266 31.71 -3.04 6.24
C ILE A 266 30.59 -2.05 6.63
N GLY A 267 30.60 -1.60 7.89
CA GLY A 267 29.63 -0.69 8.49
C GLY A 267 28.48 -1.37 9.22
N THR A 268 27.54 -0.55 9.68
CA THR A 268 26.35 -0.92 10.45
C THR A 268 25.32 -1.66 9.60
N LEU A 269 24.93 -2.88 9.97
CA LEU A 269 23.80 -3.62 9.39
C LEU A 269 22.71 -3.84 10.44
N LEU A 270 21.54 -4.34 10.01
CA LEU A 270 20.53 -4.90 10.91
C LEU A 270 21.13 -6.00 11.80
N LEU A 271 20.54 -6.19 12.98
CA LEU A 271 20.84 -7.35 13.85
C LEU A 271 20.64 -8.65 13.07
N THR A 272 21.45 -9.69 13.32
CA THR A 272 21.24 -11.03 12.77
C THR A 272 20.81 -12.04 13.83
N GLY A 273 20.14 -13.11 13.39
CA GLY A 273 19.78 -14.24 14.26
C GLY A 273 18.46 -14.88 13.86
N LYS A 274 18.15 -16.04 14.45
CA LYS A 274 16.95 -16.79 14.13
C LYS A 274 15.66 -16.05 14.47
N ASP A 275 14.77 -15.98 13.49
CA ASP A 275 13.40 -15.52 13.63
C ASP A 275 12.43 -16.63 13.16
N PRO A 276 11.67 -17.27 14.06
CA PRO A 276 10.73 -18.33 13.67
C PRO A 276 9.57 -17.86 12.79
N ALA A 277 9.34 -16.54 12.65
CA ALA A 277 8.29 -15.99 11.81
C ALA A 277 8.74 -15.64 10.39
N ASP A 278 10.06 -15.68 10.09
CA ASP A 278 10.61 -15.36 8.77
C ASP A 278 10.47 -16.56 7.79
N PRO A 279 9.66 -16.43 6.71
CA PRO A 279 9.47 -17.51 5.74
C PRO A 279 10.55 -17.53 4.63
N PHE A 280 11.42 -16.52 4.58
CA PHE A 280 12.43 -16.30 3.55
C PHE A 280 13.86 -16.59 4.01
N CYS A 281 14.11 -16.71 5.30
CA CYS A 281 15.41 -17.12 5.81
C CYS A 281 15.79 -18.56 5.37
N PRO A 282 16.96 -18.81 4.75
CA PRO A 282 17.39 -20.16 4.39
C PRO A 282 17.67 -21.02 5.61
N LYS A 283 17.16 -22.27 5.64
CA LYS A 283 17.30 -23.21 6.77
C LYS A 283 18.74 -23.58 7.17
N LEU A 284 19.71 -23.36 6.28
CA LEU A 284 21.14 -23.58 6.55
C LEU A 284 21.84 -22.33 7.14
N GLN A 285 21.14 -21.19 7.18
CA GLN A 285 21.63 -19.88 7.61
C GLN A 285 20.69 -19.23 8.64
N GLU A 286 19.93 -20.03 9.40
CA GLU A 286 18.87 -19.51 10.30
C GLU A 286 19.38 -18.49 11.32
N SER A 287 20.63 -18.60 11.79
CA SER A 287 21.25 -17.65 12.72
C SER A 287 21.93 -16.44 12.04
N GLU A 288 21.95 -16.38 10.70
CA GLU A 288 22.70 -15.39 9.92
C GLU A 288 21.80 -14.42 9.14
N CYS A 289 20.52 -14.74 9.00
CA CYS A 289 19.49 -13.83 8.48
C CYS A 289 19.31 -12.60 9.38
N PHE A 290 18.84 -11.49 8.80
CA PHE A 290 18.62 -10.24 9.53
C PHE A 290 17.32 -10.26 10.34
N LYS A 291 17.23 -9.43 11.38
CA LYS A 291 16.06 -9.27 12.25
C LYS A 291 15.60 -7.81 12.30
N GLY A 292 14.31 -7.59 12.53
CA GLY A 292 13.69 -6.27 12.48
C GLY A 292 12.20 -6.34 12.83
N GLY A 293 11.45 -5.31 12.46
CA GLY A 293 10.06 -5.15 12.87
C GLY A 293 9.08 -6.11 12.18
N ASP A 294 9.27 -6.35 10.87
CA ASP A 294 8.48 -7.31 10.08
C ASP A 294 9.34 -8.50 9.61
N PRO A 295 8.88 -9.75 9.78
CA PRO A 295 9.68 -10.95 9.49
C PRO A 295 9.96 -11.18 8.00
N ARG A 296 9.32 -10.44 7.08
CA ARG A 296 9.52 -10.57 5.63
C ARG A 296 10.75 -9.80 5.14
N LEU A 297 11.49 -9.11 6.01
CA LEU A 297 12.60 -8.25 5.61
C LEU A 297 13.72 -8.97 4.82
N ASN A 298 13.91 -10.29 4.98
CA ASN A 298 14.88 -11.09 4.23
C ASN A 298 14.36 -11.58 2.85
N GLN A 299 13.14 -11.19 2.44
CA GLN A 299 12.58 -11.51 1.12
C GLN A 299 13.52 -11.12 -0.02
N HIS A 300 14.17 -9.95 0.09
CA HIS A 300 15.15 -9.45 -0.88
C HIS A 300 16.26 -8.65 -0.20
N ALA A 301 17.52 -8.93 -0.55
CA ALA A 301 18.66 -8.11 -0.11
C ALA A 301 18.48 -6.60 -0.41
N SER A 302 17.81 -6.26 -1.53
CA SER A 302 17.49 -4.87 -1.90
C SER A 302 16.49 -4.20 -0.93
N LEU A 303 15.52 -4.94 -0.41
CA LEU A 303 14.56 -4.47 0.61
C LEU A 303 15.27 -4.29 1.96
N THR A 304 16.01 -5.33 2.39
CA THR A 304 16.79 -5.31 3.63
C THR A 304 17.81 -4.16 3.62
N GLY A 305 18.35 -3.83 2.45
CA GLY A 305 19.27 -2.71 2.25
C GLY A 305 18.63 -1.34 2.48
N VAL A 306 17.40 -1.12 2.00
CA VAL A 306 16.66 0.13 2.28
C VAL A 306 16.27 0.20 3.76
N LEU A 307 15.81 -0.89 4.35
CA LEU A 307 15.47 -0.96 5.78
C LEU A 307 16.70 -0.67 6.68
N THR A 308 17.89 -1.10 6.25
CA THR A 308 19.17 -0.80 6.92
C THR A 308 19.50 0.70 6.92
N ILE A 309 19.02 1.48 5.95
CA ILE A 309 19.18 2.95 5.97
C ILE A 309 18.30 3.58 7.05
N PHE A 310 17.05 3.16 7.19
CA PHE A 310 16.17 3.66 8.26
C PHE A 310 16.64 3.26 9.67
N LEU A 311 17.24 2.07 9.82
CA LEU A 311 17.95 1.67 11.06
C LEU A 311 19.09 2.64 11.39
N ARG A 312 19.96 2.92 10.41
CA ARG A 312 21.10 3.84 10.58
C ARG A 312 20.63 5.25 10.93
N GLU A 313 19.54 5.70 10.32
CA GLU A 313 18.97 7.03 10.56
C GLU A 313 18.35 7.17 11.95
N HIS A 314 17.59 6.16 12.41
CA HIS A 314 17.17 6.07 13.81
C HIS A 314 18.36 6.14 14.77
N ASN A 315 19.40 5.33 14.54
CA ASN A 315 20.59 5.32 15.41
C ASN A 315 21.45 6.60 15.32
N ARG A 316 21.28 7.42 14.26
CA ARG A 316 21.86 8.76 14.11
C ARG A 316 21.07 9.79 14.91
N ILE A 317 19.75 9.87 14.72
CA ILE A 317 18.85 10.81 15.39
C ILE A 317 18.86 10.56 16.91
N ALA A 318 18.82 9.31 17.37
CA ALA A 318 18.91 8.98 18.80
C ALA A 318 20.18 9.52 19.47
N THR A 319 21.34 9.45 18.78
CA THR A 319 22.59 10.05 19.28
C THR A 319 22.48 11.57 19.38
N ILE A 320 21.91 12.23 18.37
CA ILE A 320 21.74 13.69 18.37
C ILE A 320 20.77 14.13 19.49
N LEU A 321 19.63 13.44 19.63
CA LEU A 321 18.67 13.73 20.70
C LEU A 321 19.26 13.51 22.10
N LYS A 322 20.11 12.50 22.31
CA LYS A 322 20.81 12.28 23.59
C LYS A 322 21.89 13.32 23.87
N GLN A 323 22.58 13.82 22.84
CA GLN A 323 23.53 14.93 22.98
C GLN A 323 22.82 16.25 23.31
N MET A 324 21.68 16.54 22.67
CA MET A 324 20.87 17.73 22.92
C MET A 324 20.10 17.66 24.25
N ASN A 325 19.68 16.46 24.67
CA ASN A 325 18.90 16.23 25.88
C ASN A 325 19.56 15.12 26.75
N PRO A 326 20.69 15.40 27.43
CA PRO A 326 21.38 14.39 28.24
C PRO A 326 20.49 13.77 29.33
N HIS A 327 19.54 14.56 29.84
CA HIS A 327 18.57 14.20 30.87
C HIS A 327 17.40 13.31 30.39
N TRP A 328 17.27 13.03 29.08
CA TRP A 328 16.22 12.12 28.60
C TRP A 328 16.58 10.66 28.88
N GLU A 329 15.62 9.92 29.41
CA GLU A 329 15.67 8.47 29.59
C GLU A 329 15.44 7.73 28.26
N GLU A 330 15.74 6.43 28.24
CA GLU A 330 15.73 5.63 27.02
C GLU A 330 14.39 5.66 26.28
N GLU A 331 13.28 5.51 26.99
CA GLU A 331 11.95 5.45 26.38
C GLU A 331 11.63 6.75 25.64
N LYS A 332 11.96 7.90 26.25
CA LYS A 332 11.75 9.21 25.61
C LYS A 332 12.62 9.38 24.37
N LEU A 333 13.87 8.92 24.42
CA LEU A 333 14.78 8.94 23.26
C LEU A 333 14.27 8.04 22.14
N PHE A 334 13.92 6.79 22.42
CA PHE A 334 13.42 5.83 21.44
C PHE A 334 12.14 6.33 20.77
N GLN A 335 11.17 6.81 21.56
CA GLN A 335 9.87 7.22 21.03
C GLN A 335 9.94 8.52 20.21
N GLU A 336 10.69 9.54 20.64
CA GLU A 336 10.86 10.75 19.80
C GLU A 336 11.72 10.47 18.56
N THR A 337 12.73 9.58 18.65
CA THR A 337 13.48 9.12 17.47
C THR A 337 12.56 8.40 16.48
N ARG A 338 11.76 7.43 16.96
CA ARG A 338 10.77 6.71 16.15
C ARG A 338 9.81 7.69 15.46
N LYS A 339 9.28 8.65 16.20
CA LYS A 339 8.34 9.69 15.72
C LYS A 339 8.93 10.52 14.57
N ILE A 340 10.20 10.93 14.67
CA ILE A 340 10.89 11.68 13.60
C ILE A 340 11.11 10.81 12.37
N VAL A 341 11.65 9.60 12.52
CA VAL A 341 11.91 8.69 11.38
C VAL A 341 10.62 8.27 10.67
N ILE A 342 9.50 8.14 11.39
CA ILE A 342 8.17 7.93 10.79
C ILE A 342 7.74 9.15 9.97
N ALA A 343 7.90 10.36 10.52
CA ALA A 343 7.56 11.59 9.78
C ALA A 343 8.44 11.78 8.53
N GLU A 344 9.71 11.37 8.56
CA GLU A 344 10.60 11.32 7.40
C GLU A 344 10.10 10.31 6.35
N PHE A 345 9.75 9.09 6.77
CA PHE A 345 9.21 8.06 5.87
C PHE A 345 7.89 8.50 5.21
N GLN A 346 6.97 9.07 5.98
CA GLN A 346 5.74 9.70 5.49
C GLN A 346 6.04 10.84 4.50
N CYS A 347 7.00 11.72 4.81
CA CYS A 347 7.39 12.81 3.91
C CYS A 347 7.91 12.28 2.58
N ILE A 348 8.79 11.28 2.57
CA ILE A 348 9.32 10.67 1.33
C ILE A 348 8.17 10.03 0.52
N ILE A 349 7.22 9.38 1.17
CA ILE A 349 6.04 8.82 0.50
C ILE A 349 5.23 9.90 -0.22
N PHE A 350 4.82 10.96 0.48
CA PHE A 350 3.94 11.98 -0.10
C PHE A 350 4.66 13.01 -0.98
N LYS A 351 5.96 13.30 -0.77
CA LYS A 351 6.74 14.26 -1.56
C LYS A 351 7.47 13.66 -2.76
N ASP A 352 7.94 12.41 -2.67
CA ASP A 352 8.86 11.84 -3.66
C ASP A 352 8.26 10.63 -4.38
N TYR A 353 7.65 9.71 -3.64
CA TYR A 353 7.12 8.44 -4.20
C TYR A 353 5.76 8.62 -4.90
N LEU A 354 4.75 9.18 -4.22
CA LEU A 354 3.41 9.32 -4.78
C LEU A 354 3.32 10.21 -6.04
N PRO A 355 4.06 11.34 -6.19
CA PRO A 355 4.01 12.12 -7.43
C PRO A 355 4.52 11.33 -8.65
N ILE A 356 5.43 10.37 -8.45
CA ILE A 356 5.92 9.47 -9.50
C ILE A 356 4.87 8.37 -9.77
N LEU A 357 4.24 7.82 -8.72
CA LEU A 357 3.27 6.73 -8.84
C LEU A 357 1.94 7.16 -9.50
N VAL A 358 1.34 8.27 -9.05
CA VAL A 358 -0.02 8.68 -9.48
C VAL A 358 -0.06 9.98 -10.28
N GLY A 359 1.04 10.74 -10.33
CA GLY A 359 1.14 12.02 -11.02
C GLY A 359 0.63 13.21 -10.17
N PRO A 360 1.23 14.41 -10.32
CA PRO A 360 0.94 15.55 -9.46
C PRO A 360 -0.51 16.05 -9.54
N ARG A 361 -1.16 15.95 -10.72
CA ARG A 361 -2.58 16.30 -10.87
C ARG A 361 -3.49 15.47 -9.95
N ILE A 362 -3.16 14.20 -9.75
CA ILE A 362 -3.91 13.30 -8.85
C ILE A 362 -3.56 13.53 -7.38
N LEU A 363 -2.43 14.16 -7.07
CA LEU A 363 -2.21 14.67 -5.71
C LEU A 363 -3.04 15.94 -5.46
N GLU A 364 -3.20 16.78 -6.48
CA GLU A 364 -3.92 18.06 -6.38
C GLU A 364 -5.44 17.90 -6.34
N GLU A 365 -6.01 17.10 -7.26
CA GLU A 365 -7.44 16.75 -7.38
C GLU A 365 -8.02 16.17 -6.08
N PHE A 366 -7.15 15.72 -5.17
CA PHE A 366 -7.49 15.10 -3.89
C PHE A 366 -6.94 15.84 -2.66
N GLY A 367 -6.14 16.88 -2.84
CA GLY A 367 -5.46 17.57 -1.75
C GLY A 367 -4.39 16.76 -1.01
N MET A 368 -3.86 15.68 -1.61
CA MET A 368 -2.69 14.93 -1.12
C MET A 368 -1.34 15.62 -1.46
N THR A 369 -1.36 16.71 -2.23
CA THR A 369 -0.21 17.60 -2.34
C THR A 369 0.25 18.04 -0.95
N VAL A 370 1.51 17.77 -0.58
CA VAL A 370 2.04 18.24 0.71
C VAL A 370 2.06 19.77 0.68
N LYS A 371 1.31 20.38 1.60
CA LYS A 371 1.17 21.84 1.70
C LYS A 371 2.09 22.39 2.78
N ASP A 372 2.61 23.59 2.55
CA ASP A 372 3.44 24.29 3.53
C ASP A 372 2.67 24.63 4.81
N GLY A 373 3.37 24.60 5.94
CA GLY A 373 2.87 25.01 7.25
C GLY A 373 1.63 24.23 7.72
N THR A 374 0.69 24.93 8.38
CA THR A 374 -0.51 24.32 8.98
C THR A 374 -1.59 23.91 7.96
N ASN A 375 -1.38 24.12 6.65
CA ASN A 375 -2.38 23.81 5.63
C ASN A 375 -2.42 22.33 5.23
N GLY A 376 -1.37 21.56 5.54
CA GLY A 376 -1.39 20.09 5.49
C GLY A 376 -2.07 19.45 6.72
N MET A 377 -2.53 20.26 7.68
CA MET A 377 -2.65 19.86 9.08
C MET A 377 -4.04 20.15 9.69
N GLN A 378 -5.02 19.24 9.51
CA GLN A 378 -6.42 19.36 10.01
C GLN A 378 -7.02 17.96 10.35
N TYR A 379 -7.08 17.47 11.60
CA TYR A 379 -7.48 16.06 11.84
C TYR A 379 -8.99 15.80 11.72
N ASP A 380 -9.35 14.82 10.89
CA ASP A 380 -10.72 14.27 10.82
C ASP A 380 -10.77 12.86 11.41
N SER A 381 -11.24 12.77 12.65
CA SER A 381 -11.42 11.51 13.38
C SER A 381 -12.62 10.68 12.91
N SER A 382 -13.37 11.10 11.89
CA SER A 382 -14.41 10.27 11.26
C SER A 382 -13.86 9.31 10.21
N VAL A 383 -12.58 9.45 9.85
CA VAL A 383 -11.92 8.62 8.83
C VAL A 383 -11.45 7.29 9.42
N ILE A 384 -11.93 6.18 8.86
CA ILE A 384 -11.59 4.82 9.28
C ILE A 384 -10.20 4.46 8.75
N LEU A 385 -9.21 4.39 9.65
CA LEU A 385 -7.82 4.03 9.33
C LEU A 385 -7.65 2.52 9.11
N ALA A 386 -8.06 2.03 7.94
CA ALA A 386 -7.93 0.64 7.53
C ALA A 386 -7.58 0.52 6.03
N ILE A 387 -6.94 -0.58 5.64
CA ILE A 387 -6.48 -0.82 4.27
C ILE A 387 -7.50 -1.62 3.45
N TRP A 388 -7.72 -1.17 2.22
CA TRP A 388 -8.62 -1.83 1.27
C TRP A 388 -8.05 -3.17 0.76
N ASN A 389 -8.92 -4.15 0.61
CA ASN A 389 -8.61 -5.49 0.15
C ASN A 389 -8.13 -5.48 -1.31
N GLU A 390 -8.77 -4.62 -2.11
CA GLU A 390 -8.43 -4.31 -3.49
C GLU A 390 -7.06 -3.60 -3.62
N PHE A 391 -6.62 -2.88 -2.59
CA PHE A 391 -5.25 -2.31 -2.53
C PHE A 391 -4.22 -3.42 -2.28
N SER A 392 -4.45 -4.25 -1.25
CA SER A 392 -3.61 -5.40 -0.87
C SER A 392 -3.44 -6.43 -2.00
N THR A 393 -4.50 -6.70 -2.77
CA THR A 393 -4.53 -7.83 -3.72
C THR A 393 -4.41 -7.45 -5.20
N ALA A 394 -4.64 -6.19 -5.56
CA ALA A 394 -4.54 -5.73 -6.95
C ALA A 394 -3.79 -4.40 -7.10
N SER A 395 -4.29 -3.32 -6.50
CA SER A 395 -3.92 -1.95 -6.89
C SER A 395 -2.46 -1.59 -6.60
N PHE A 396 -1.89 -2.07 -5.49
CA PHE A 396 -0.48 -1.84 -5.14
C PHE A 396 0.46 -2.97 -5.60
N ARG A 397 -0.05 -3.94 -6.38
CA ARG A 397 0.75 -5.06 -6.90
C ARG A 397 1.50 -4.69 -8.17
N LEU A 398 2.33 -3.64 -8.07
CA LEU A 398 3.11 -3.00 -9.14
C LEU A 398 4.24 -3.88 -9.73
N HIS A 399 4.15 -5.20 -9.60
CA HIS A 399 5.23 -6.17 -9.84
C HIS A 399 5.73 -6.21 -11.29
N SER A 400 4.96 -5.76 -12.28
CA SER A 400 5.44 -5.60 -13.66
C SER A 400 6.52 -4.52 -13.81
N THR A 401 6.72 -3.66 -12.82
CA THR A 401 7.82 -2.67 -12.81
C THR A 401 9.18 -3.26 -12.40
N VAL A 402 9.26 -4.51 -11.94
CA VAL A 402 10.51 -5.14 -11.50
C VAL A 402 11.39 -5.51 -12.71
N PRO A 403 12.63 -4.97 -12.82
CA PRO A 403 13.54 -5.28 -13.92
C PRO A 403 14.33 -6.56 -13.69
N THR A 404 14.69 -7.24 -14.77
CA THR A 404 15.57 -8.42 -14.73
C THR A 404 16.94 -8.10 -14.16
N LYS A 405 17.48 -6.89 -14.39
CA LYS A 405 18.83 -6.47 -13.98
C LYS A 405 18.77 -5.38 -12.92
N ILE A 406 19.38 -5.61 -11.76
CA ILE A 406 19.30 -4.67 -10.61
C ILE A 406 20.36 -3.54 -10.62
N GLY A 407 21.17 -3.44 -11.68
CA GLY A 407 22.19 -2.40 -11.83
C GLY A 407 23.46 -2.58 -10.98
N ALA A 408 23.57 -3.66 -10.22
CA ALA A 408 24.71 -3.97 -9.34
C ALA A 408 25.24 -5.39 -9.56
N LEU A 409 26.55 -5.59 -9.38
CA LEU A 409 27.23 -6.90 -9.29
C LEU A 409 26.98 -7.89 -10.46
N HIS A 410 26.48 -7.42 -11.61
CA HIS A 410 25.96 -8.25 -12.70
C HIS A 410 24.81 -9.20 -12.32
N LEU A 411 24.18 -8.99 -11.16
CA LEU A 411 23.08 -9.80 -10.64
C LEU A 411 21.75 -9.53 -11.35
N ARG A 412 20.90 -10.56 -11.36
CA ARG A 412 19.48 -10.43 -11.66
C ARG A 412 18.63 -10.23 -10.41
N PHE A 413 17.37 -9.83 -10.57
CA PHE A 413 16.46 -9.63 -9.44
C PHE A 413 16.24 -10.92 -8.65
N LYS A 414 16.09 -12.05 -9.33
CA LYS A 414 15.93 -13.37 -8.69
C LYS A 414 17.12 -13.78 -7.82
N ASP A 415 18.31 -13.22 -8.06
CA ASP A 415 19.52 -13.56 -7.30
C ASP A 415 19.56 -12.84 -5.93
N THR A 416 18.59 -11.95 -5.67
CA THR A 416 18.41 -11.24 -4.39
C THR A 416 17.45 -11.93 -3.41
N PHE A 417 16.65 -12.91 -3.85
CA PHE A 417 15.70 -13.63 -3.00
C PHE A 417 16.44 -14.38 -1.89
N SER A 418 15.99 -14.24 -0.64
CA SER A 418 16.47 -15.04 0.49
C SER A 418 18.00 -15.05 0.67
N ASN A 419 18.66 -13.95 0.29
CA ASN A 419 20.13 -13.88 0.14
C ASN A 419 20.73 -12.75 1.01
N PRO A 420 20.78 -12.91 2.34
CA PRO A 420 21.34 -11.89 3.25
C PRO A 420 22.84 -11.64 3.00
N ASP A 421 23.53 -12.63 2.44
CA ASP A 421 24.99 -12.61 2.23
C ASP A 421 25.45 -11.47 1.33
N LEU A 422 24.62 -11.02 0.38
CA LEU A 422 24.90 -9.81 -0.41
C LEU A 422 25.13 -8.57 0.46
N LEU A 423 24.47 -8.46 1.62
CA LEU A 423 24.71 -7.39 2.58
C LEU A 423 25.85 -7.74 3.55
N ARG A 424 25.93 -8.99 4.03
CA ARG A 424 27.01 -9.44 4.94
C ARG A 424 28.41 -9.41 4.31
N GLN A 425 28.50 -9.46 2.98
CA GLN A 425 29.72 -9.30 2.20
C GLN A 425 30.01 -7.83 1.82
N GLY A 426 29.23 -6.88 2.35
CA GLY A 426 29.48 -5.43 2.25
C GLY A 426 28.89 -4.75 1.01
N HIS A 427 28.08 -5.42 0.20
CA HIS A 427 27.59 -4.85 -1.07
C HIS A 427 26.38 -3.90 -0.95
N LEU A 428 25.97 -3.52 0.26
CA LEU A 428 24.90 -2.54 0.49
C LEU A 428 25.05 -1.28 -0.37
N SER A 429 26.26 -0.73 -0.43
CA SER A 429 26.57 0.48 -1.22
C SER A 429 26.48 0.24 -2.73
N GLN A 430 26.85 -0.95 -3.21
CA GLN A 430 26.75 -1.35 -4.61
C GLN A 430 25.29 -1.53 -5.02
N LEU A 431 24.49 -2.22 -4.19
CA LEU A 431 23.06 -2.46 -4.44
C LEU A 431 22.27 -1.15 -4.51
N LEU A 432 22.42 -0.25 -3.53
CA LEU A 432 21.72 1.04 -3.50
C LEU A 432 22.15 1.99 -4.64
N LYS A 433 23.43 1.96 -5.06
CA LYS A 433 23.90 2.70 -6.24
C LYS A 433 23.47 2.03 -7.56
N GLY A 434 23.21 0.73 -7.55
CA GLY A 434 22.69 -0.02 -8.70
C GLY A 434 21.20 0.23 -8.93
N SER A 435 20.39 0.18 -7.87
CA SER A 435 18.94 0.42 -7.95
C SER A 435 18.59 1.84 -8.39
N GLN A 436 19.44 2.84 -8.07
CA GLN A 436 19.32 4.20 -8.57
C GLN A 436 19.67 4.36 -10.06
N LYS A 437 20.46 3.44 -10.63
CA LYS A 437 20.96 3.49 -12.03
C LYS A 437 20.23 2.56 -12.98
N ALA A 438 19.72 1.43 -12.51
CA ALA A 438 18.85 0.56 -13.29
C ALA A 438 17.48 1.25 -13.46
N PRO A 439 16.91 1.30 -14.67
CA PRO A 439 15.52 1.67 -14.84
C PRO A 439 14.62 0.60 -14.21
N SER A 440 13.41 0.98 -13.78
CA SER A 440 12.33 0.03 -13.60
C SER A 440 11.84 -0.43 -14.98
N GLU A 441 11.08 -1.51 -15.03
CA GLU A 441 10.21 -1.80 -16.18
C GLU A 441 8.96 -0.89 -16.12
N GLN A 442 8.25 -0.76 -17.24
CA GLN A 442 6.96 -0.06 -17.28
C GLN A 442 5.86 -0.88 -16.61
N PHE A 443 4.94 -0.20 -15.89
CA PHE A 443 3.76 -0.86 -15.33
C PHE A 443 2.78 -1.25 -16.45
N ASP A 444 2.89 -2.48 -16.94
CA ASP A 444 1.93 -3.08 -17.87
C ASP A 444 1.67 -4.58 -17.55
N ARG A 445 1.40 -5.39 -18.58
CA ARG A 445 1.12 -6.83 -18.49
C ARG A 445 2.35 -7.73 -18.61
N TYR A 446 3.51 -7.21 -18.99
CA TYR A 446 4.74 -7.96 -19.12
C TYR A 446 5.38 -8.12 -17.74
N VAL A 447 5.91 -9.30 -17.45
CA VAL A 447 6.51 -9.63 -16.15
C VAL A 447 7.73 -10.50 -16.42
N VAL A 448 8.84 -10.18 -15.77
CA VAL A 448 10.13 -10.87 -15.96
C VAL A 448 10.09 -12.31 -15.44
N THR A 449 10.80 -13.22 -16.10
CA THR A 449 10.94 -14.64 -15.71
C THR A 449 11.43 -14.83 -14.27
N ASP A 450 12.28 -13.90 -13.80
CA ASP A 450 12.69 -13.73 -12.40
C ASP A 450 11.52 -13.74 -11.39
N LEU A 451 10.29 -13.40 -11.82
CA LEU A 451 9.07 -13.42 -11.00
C LEU A 451 8.04 -14.47 -11.42
N THR A 452 7.99 -14.88 -12.70
CA THR A 452 7.01 -15.87 -13.16
C THR A 452 7.47 -17.32 -12.98
N ASP A 453 8.77 -17.56 -12.80
CA ASP A 453 9.35 -18.90 -12.67
C ASP A 453 10.32 -19.04 -11.48
N PHE A 454 10.75 -17.91 -10.89
CA PHE A 454 11.76 -17.85 -9.82
C PHE A 454 11.33 -17.06 -8.57
N LEU A 455 10.03 -16.78 -8.36
CA LEU A 455 9.57 -16.13 -7.13
C LEU A 455 10.01 -16.91 -5.88
N TYR A 456 10.62 -16.23 -4.92
CA TYR A 456 11.11 -16.82 -3.67
C TYR A 456 12.08 -18.01 -3.88
N GLN A 457 12.83 -18.00 -4.99
CA GLN A 457 13.92 -18.95 -5.21
C GLN A 457 15.02 -18.75 -4.16
N MET A 458 15.03 -19.59 -3.11
CA MET A 458 16.13 -19.65 -2.16
C MET A 458 17.46 -20.04 -2.85
N PRO A 459 18.61 -19.56 -2.36
CA PRO A 459 19.93 -19.96 -2.87
C PRO A 459 20.07 -21.49 -3.02
N GLY A 460 20.60 -21.93 -4.16
CA GLY A 460 20.76 -23.34 -4.51
C GLY A 460 19.51 -24.05 -5.10
N MET A 461 18.31 -23.48 -4.97
CA MET A 461 17.10 -24.07 -5.55
C MET A 461 17.03 -23.88 -7.06
N LYS A 462 16.52 -24.88 -7.81
CA LYS A 462 16.49 -24.84 -9.29
C LYS A 462 15.32 -24.06 -9.90
N TYR A 463 14.28 -23.80 -9.12
CA TYR A 463 13.05 -23.10 -9.51
C TYR A 463 12.47 -22.34 -8.30
N GLY A 464 11.58 -21.39 -8.56
CA GLY A 464 10.74 -20.75 -7.54
C GLY A 464 9.24 -20.95 -7.85
N GLN A 465 8.41 -20.04 -7.36
CA GLN A 465 6.98 -19.94 -7.67
C GLN A 465 6.73 -18.95 -8.83
N ASP A 466 5.45 -18.77 -9.20
CA ASP A 466 4.98 -17.82 -10.20
C ASP A 466 4.13 -16.72 -9.52
N LEU A 467 4.67 -15.49 -9.48
CA LEU A 467 4.03 -14.35 -8.83
C LEU A 467 2.74 -13.91 -9.52
N VAL A 468 2.62 -14.07 -10.83
CA VAL A 468 1.40 -13.74 -11.57
C VAL A 468 0.30 -14.75 -11.19
N SER A 469 0.65 -16.03 -11.17
CA SER A 469 -0.24 -17.08 -10.71
C SER A 469 -0.68 -16.87 -9.25
N PHE A 470 0.26 -16.53 -8.37
CA PHE A 470 -0.02 -16.20 -6.96
C PHE A 470 -0.92 -14.98 -6.80
N ASN A 471 -0.68 -13.90 -7.55
CA ASN A 471 -1.52 -12.69 -7.51
C ASN A 471 -2.96 -12.98 -7.95
N ILE A 472 -3.13 -13.77 -9.03
CA ILE A 472 -4.46 -14.20 -9.51
C ILE A 472 -5.17 -15.07 -8.47
N GLN A 473 -4.48 -16.02 -7.84
CA GLN A 473 -5.08 -16.93 -6.85
C GLN A 473 -5.37 -16.21 -5.53
N ARG A 474 -4.53 -15.26 -5.09
CA ARG A 474 -4.78 -14.39 -3.93
C ARG A 474 -5.95 -13.43 -4.16
N GLY A 475 -6.07 -12.86 -5.37
CA GLY A 475 -7.22 -12.05 -5.76
C GLY A 475 -8.55 -12.82 -5.74
N ARG A 476 -8.55 -14.13 -6.02
CA ARG A 476 -9.71 -15.03 -5.84
C ARG A 476 -9.94 -15.39 -4.39
N ASP A 477 -8.89 -15.67 -3.63
CA ASP A 477 -9.00 -15.95 -2.20
C ASP A 477 -9.65 -14.79 -1.42
N HIS A 478 -9.48 -13.56 -1.90
CA HIS A 478 -10.04 -12.33 -1.32
C HIS A 478 -11.27 -11.78 -2.09
N GLU A 479 -11.64 -12.39 -3.24
CA GLU A 479 -12.65 -11.95 -4.22
C GLU A 479 -12.67 -10.45 -4.57
N ALA A 480 -11.48 -9.87 -4.77
CA ALA A 480 -11.28 -8.48 -5.13
C ALA A 480 -11.46 -8.21 -6.66
N GLU A 481 -12.65 -8.50 -7.23
CA GLU A 481 -12.95 -8.19 -8.64
C GLU A 481 -14.06 -7.13 -8.81
N PHE A 482 -13.72 -6.02 -9.49
CA PHE A 482 -14.71 -5.09 -10.04
C PHE A 482 -15.71 -5.80 -10.98
N THR A 483 -17.00 -5.63 -10.72
CA THR A 483 -18.10 -6.20 -11.53
C THR A 483 -18.07 -5.74 -12.99
N ALA A 484 -18.83 -6.40 -13.87
CA ALA A 484 -18.95 -5.99 -15.28
C ALA A 484 -19.52 -4.57 -15.43
N ALA A 485 -20.44 -4.16 -14.54
CA ALA A 485 -20.97 -2.79 -14.50
C ALA A 485 -19.88 -1.79 -14.10
N GLN A 486 -19.17 -2.03 -12.99
CA GLN A 486 -18.07 -1.16 -12.54
C GLN A 486 -16.94 -1.05 -13.59
N ARG A 487 -16.55 -2.16 -14.22
CA ARG A 487 -15.58 -2.18 -15.34
C ARG A 487 -16.10 -1.49 -16.61
N SER A 488 -17.38 -1.14 -16.69
CA SER A 488 -17.97 -0.35 -17.77
C SER A 488 -17.99 1.14 -17.38
N SER A 489 -18.41 1.49 -16.17
CA SER A 489 -18.31 2.86 -15.64
C SER A 489 -16.87 3.38 -15.64
N LEU A 490 -15.90 2.55 -15.23
CA LEU A 490 -14.46 2.85 -15.26
C LEU A 490 -13.91 3.10 -16.67
N LYS A 491 -14.62 2.70 -17.74
CA LYS A 491 -14.27 3.01 -19.15
C LYS A 491 -15.00 4.24 -19.70
N GLN A 492 -16.01 4.74 -18.99
CA GLN A 492 -16.78 5.95 -19.32
C GLN A 492 -16.23 7.17 -18.56
N CYS A 493 -15.56 6.92 -17.43
CA CYS A 493 -14.62 7.84 -16.76
C CYS A 493 -13.71 8.56 -17.77
N SER A 494 -13.69 9.89 -17.72
CA SER A 494 -12.79 10.76 -18.50
C SER A 494 -12.53 12.05 -17.71
N PHE A 495 -11.43 12.77 -17.96
CA PHE A 495 -11.22 14.05 -17.27
C PHE A 495 -12.16 15.15 -17.78
N ALA A 496 -12.77 15.00 -18.97
CA ALA A 496 -13.96 15.77 -19.29
C ALA A 496 -15.01 15.47 -18.22
N ARG A 497 -15.56 14.25 -18.16
CA ARG A 497 -16.65 13.93 -17.23
C ARG A 497 -16.32 14.16 -15.74
N LEU A 498 -15.06 13.95 -15.30
CA LEU A 498 -14.64 14.20 -13.91
C LEU A 498 -14.45 15.68 -13.61
N LEU A 499 -14.12 16.52 -14.60
CA LEU A 499 -14.48 17.92 -14.49
C LEU A 499 -16.01 17.94 -14.33
N CYS A 500 -16.79 17.64 -15.39
CA CYS A 500 -18.23 17.87 -15.55
C CYS A 500 -19.19 17.56 -14.37
N ASP A 501 -18.80 16.67 -13.46
CA ASP A 501 -19.59 16.25 -12.32
C ASP A 501 -19.40 17.14 -11.05
N ASN A 502 -18.54 18.18 -11.06
CA ASN A 502 -18.03 18.79 -9.81
C ASN A 502 -18.06 20.35 -9.66
N THR A 503 -18.52 21.14 -10.65
CA THR A 503 -18.51 22.63 -10.72
C THR A 503 -19.55 23.18 -11.76
N ASP A 504 -19.51 24.46 -12.22
CA ASP A 504 -20.59 25.20 -12.96
C ASP A 504 -20.46 25.59 -14.50
N ILE A 505 -19.51 25.12 -15.34
CA ILE A 505 -19.49 25.38 -16.81
C ILE A 505 -20.56 24.52 -17.52
N ASN A 506 -20.74 24.72 -18.82
CA ASN A 506 -21.73 24.01 -19.63
C ASN A 506 -21.19 23.52 -21.01
N GLU A 507 -19.88 23.66 -21.32
CA GLU A 507 -19.29 23.42 -22.66
C GLU A 507 -17.78 23.03 -22.64
N ILE A 508 -17.44 21.73 -22.76
CA ILE A 508 -16.03 21.25 -22.80
C ILE A 508 -15.69 20.34 -23.98
N THR A 509 -14.42 20.36 -24.37
CA THR A 509 -13.85 19.37 -25.28
C THR A 509 -13.83 17.98 -24.64
N LYS A 510 -14.25 16.96 -25.39
CA LYS A 510 -14.21 15.54 -24.99
C LYS A 510 -12.81 15.05 -24.54
N ASN A 511 -11.75 15.78 -24.90
CA ASN A 511 -10.42 15.67 -24.32
C ASN A 511 -9.94 17.06 -23.86
N PRO A 512 -10.03 17.40 -22.55
CA PRO A 512 -9.68 18.72 -22.02
C PRO A 512 -8.20 19.12 -22.16
N PHE A 513 -7.33 18.18 -22.53
CA PHE A 513 -5.90 18.41 -22.73
C PHE A 513 -5.54 18.85 -24.15
N LEU A 514 -6.52 19.00 -25.04
CA LEU A 514 -6.36 19.46 -26.42
C LEU A 514 -7.17 20.73 -26.68
N LEU A 515 -6.55 21.70 -27.36
CA LEU A 515 -7.25 22.88 -27.87
C LEU A 515 -8.27 22.46 -28.94
N PRO A 516 -9.45 23.12 -29.04
CA PRO A 516 -10.41 22.84 -30.10
C PRO A 516 -9.82 23.10 -31.49
N ASP A 517 -9.85 22.11 -32.40
CA ASP A 517 -9.58 22.36 -33.82
C ASP A 517 -10.77 23.13 -34.41
N LYS A 518 -10.49 24.31 -34.98
CA LYS A 518 -11.47 25.21 -35.60
C LYS A 518 -12.25 24.57 -36.76
N ARG A 519 -11.87 23.37 -37.24
CA ARG A 519 -12.55 22.63 -38.32
C ARG A 519 -13.37 21.43 -37.85
N VAL A 520 -13.35 21.08 -36.57
CA VAL A 520 -14.21 20.03 -36.01
C VAL A 520 -15.29 20.71 -35.18
N SER A 521 -16.56 20.52 -35.56
CA SER A 521 -17.71 21.04 -34.82
C SER A 521 -17.59 20.67 -33.34
N ILE A 522 -17.59 21.68 -32.46
CA ILE A 522 -17.57 21.43 -31.02
C ILE A 522 -18.84 20.64 -30.70
N ILE A 523 -18.66 19.44 -30.16
CA ILE A 523 -19.77 18.61 -29.65
C ILE A 523 -20.13 19.20 -28.28
N VAL A 524 -20.83 20.34 -28.34
CA VAL A 524 -21.19 21.23 -27.22
C VAL A 524 -22.05 20.50 -26.19
N VAL A 525 -21.82 20.83 -24.91
CA VAL A 525 -22.05 19.95 -23.76
C VAL A 525 -23.25 20.44 -22.90
N ALA A 526 -24.21 21.13 -23.53
CA ALA A 526 -25.17 21.97 -22.85
C ALA A 526 -26.37 21.22 -22.22
N ILE A 527 -26.48 21.27 -20.88
CA ILE A 527 -27.75 21.04 -20.17
C ILE A 527 -28.27 22.35 -19.58
N ARG A 528 -29.59 22.55 -19.66
CA ARG A 528 -30.29 23.67 -19.00
C ARG A 528 -30.42 23.38 -17.51
N LYS A 529 -30.18 24.39 -16.65
CA LYS A 529 -30.65 24.38 -15.26
C LYS A 529 -32.20 24.45 -15.23
N SER A 530 -32.85 23.29 -15.31
CA SER A 530 -34.27 23.15 -14.95
C SER A 530 -34.39 23.10 -13.43
N GLN A 531 -35.20 23.98 -12.86
CA GLN A 531 -35.39 24.11 -11.41
C GLN A 531 -36.13 22.89 -10.82
N ILE A 532 -35.78 22.56 -9.55
CA ILE A 532 -36.40 21.70 -8.52
C ILE A 532 -35.39 20.70 -7.93
#